data_AF-A0A6I2GUU2-F1
#
_entry.id   AF-A0A6I2GUU2-F1
#
_cell.length_a   1.000
_cell.length_b   1.000
_cell.length_c   1.000
_cell.angle_alpha   90.00
_cell.angle_beta   90.00
_cell.angle_gamma   90.00
#
_symmetry.space_group_name_H-M   'P 1'
#
loop_
_entity.id
_entity.type
_entity.pdbx_description
1 polymer ?
#
loop_
_entity_poly.entity_id
_entity_poly.type
_entity_poly.pdbx_seq_one_letter_code
_entity_poly.pdbx_strand_id
1 'polypeptide(L)'
;MPTTTATLEAPPTPTSAKVDVRDNATTLALCGNQNENIKLIERRLGVRVGQRGTELLLSGPPDAVAFSVRLVENLEEMIRAGRPLYREDVEQAIKVLGRGAESLQDVMTTPVLKSHGNRSIAPKSIAQKRYVDAIRAHDIVFGIGPAGTGKTYLAMAMAVAFLQERKVKRIILARPAVEAGEKLGFLPGDLAEKVNPYLRPLYDALNDMMAAERAASLIEQGVVEVAPLAFMRGRTLNDAFVILDEAQNTTVEQMKMFLTRIGYNSKAVVTGDVTQVDLPTGKASGLRHAQRILRNIEGIGFSEFSDVDVVRHPLVQEVIKAYERADAAREQAEAAAAPAAAAPAAEV
;
A
#
# COMPACT_ATOMS: atom_id res chain seq x y z
N MET A 1 -4.85 -53.20 24.16
CA MET A 1 -4.68 -52.05 23.26
C MET A 1 -6.07 -51.59 22.82
N PRO A 2 -6.71 -50.62 23.48
CA PRO A 2 -7.99 -50.12 23.01
C PRO A 2 -7.75 -49.13 21.86
N THR A 3 -8.49 -49.34 20.78
CA THR A 3 -8.47 -48.56 19.55
C THR A 3 -9.10 -47.19 19.80
N THR A 4 -8.30 -46.12 19.73
CA THR A 4 -8.79 -44.73 19.76
C THR A 4 -9.70 -44.52 18.55
N THR A 5 -10.99 -44.42 18.82
CA THR A 5 -11.99 -44.07 17.80
C THR A 5 -11.93 -42.56 17.64
N ALA A 6 -11.42 -42.09 16.50
CA ALA A 6 -11.45 -40.68 16.15
C ALA A 6 -12.92 -40.26 15.97
N THR A 7 -13.41 -39.41 16.86
CA THR A 7 -14.71 -38.75 16.74
C THR A 7 -14.65 -37.83 15.53
N LEU A 8 -15.32 -38.23 14.44
CA LEU A 8 -15.64 -37.33 13.34
C LEU A 8 -16.59 -36.25 13.91
N GLU A 9 -16.09 -35.03 14.10
CA GLU A 9 -16.93 -33.87 14.37
C GLU A 9 -17.98 -33.75 13.25
N ALA A 10 -19.26 -33.73 13.64
CA ALA A 10 -20.34 -33.52 12.71
C ALA A 10 -20.15 -32.16 12.00
N PRO A 11 -20.44 -32.06 10.68
CA PRO A 11 -20.32 -30.79 9.98
C PRO A 11 -21.21 -29.73 10.67
N PRO A 12 -20.72 -28.50 10.83
CA PRO A 12 -21.45 -27.45 11.55
C PRO A 12 -22.83 -27.27 10.90
N THR A 13 -23.88 -27.27 11.72
CA THR A 13 -25.25 -27.11 11.24
C THR A 13 -25.39 -25.76 10.54
N PRO A 14 -25.90 -25.70 9.30
CA PRO A 14 -26.03 -24.44 8.58
C PRO A 14 -26.96 -23.50 9.36
N THR A 15 -26.43 -22.33 9.71
CA THR A 15 -27.15 -21.27 10.39
C THR A 15 -27.67 -20.28 9.36
N SER A 16 -28.76 -19.59 9.67
CA SER A 16 -29.28 -18.50 8.85
C SER A 16 -29.49 -17.25 9.68
N ALA A 17 -29.13 -16.09 9.13
CA ALA A 17 -29.38 -14.78 9.70
C ALA A 17 -30.10 -13.88 8.69
N LYS A 18 -30.91 -12.95 9.19
CA LYS A 18 -31.59 -11.94 8.38
C LYS A 18 -31.00 -10.57 8.68
N VAL A 19 -30.75 -9.78 7.65
CA VAL A 19 -30.34 -8.38 7.75
C VAL A 19 -31.36 -7.54 6.98
N ASP A 20 -31.96 -6.56 7.65
CA ASP A 20 -32.89 -5.61 7.02
C ASP A 20 -32.15 -4.30 6.71
N VAL A 21 -31.97 -4.04 5.42
CA VAL A 21 -31.22 -2.90 4.87
C VAL A 21 -32.08 -1.62 4.87
N ARG A 22 -33.32 -1.69 5.35
CA ARG A 22 -34.30 -0.61 5.57
C ARG A 22 -34.83 0.09 4.33
N ASP A 23 -34.01 0.31 3.30
CA ASP A 23 -34.43 0.98 2.07
C ASP A 23 -33.96 0.25 0.79
N ASN A 24 -34.80 0.35 -0.25
CA ASN A 24 -34.58 -0.34 -1.52
C ASN A 24 -33.37 0.21 -2.29
N ALA A 25 -33.06 1.51 -2.18
CA ALA A 25 -31.95 2.10 -2.93
C ALA A 25 -30.61 1.57 -2.40
N THR A 26 -30.47 1.51 -1.07
CA THR A 26 -29.30 0.93 -0.41
C THR A 26 -29.20 -0.57 -0.67
N THR A 27 -30.33 -1.30 -0.69
CA THR A 27 -30.32 -2.74 -1.01
C THR A 27 -29.86 -3.00 -2.45
N LEU A 28 -30.34 -2.20 -3.42
CA LEU A 28 -29.90 -2.31 -4.81
C LEU A 28 -28.42 -1.99 -4.97
N ALA A 29 -27.93 -0.95 -4.29
CA ALA A 29 -26.51 -0.60 -4.28
C ALA A 29 -25.64 -1.71 -3.66
N LEU A 30 -26.08 -2.31 -2.54
CA LEU A 30 -25.43 -3.46 -1.92
C LEU A 30 -25.37 -4.65 -2.88
N CYS A 31 -26.47 -4.96 -3.57
CA CYS A 31 -26.51 -6.07 -4.51
C CYS A 31 -25.55 -5.89 -5.70
N GLY A 32 -25.37 -4.64 -6.15
CA GLY A 32 -24.58 -4.30 -7.32
C GLY A 32 -25.27 -4.71 -8.63
N ASN A 33 -24.66 -4.33 -9.75
CA ASN A 33 -25.24 -4.62 -11.07
C ASN A 33 -25.30 -6.14 -11.28
N GLN A 34 -26.48 -6.65 -11.67
CA GLN A 34 -26.71 -8.09 -11.88
C GLN A 34 -26.30 -8.98 -10.69
N ASN A 35 -26.45 -8.46 -9.46
CA ASN A 35 -26.09 -9.12 -8.20
C ASN A 35 -24.59 -9.48 -8.10
N GLU A 36 -23.71 -8.70 -8.73
CA GLU A 36 -22.26 -8.99 -8.75
C GLU A 36 -21.63 -9.00 -7.35
N ASN A 37 -22.07 -8.10 -6.45
CA ASN A 37 -21.53 -8.00 -5.09
C ASN A 37 -22.01 -9.17 -4.24
N ILE A 38 -23.27 -9.59 -4.40
CA ILE A 38 -23.81 -10.77 -3.72
C ILE A 38 -23.03 -12.02 -4.11
N LYS A 39 -22.87 -12.26 -5.42
CA LYS A 39 -22.08 -13.38 -5.95
C LYS A 39 -20.62 -13.35 -5.49
N LEU A 40 -20.07 -12.15 -5.25
CA LEU A 40 -18.73 -12.00 -4.70
C LEU A 40 -18.69 -12.44 -3.22
N ILE A 41 -19.63 -11.97 -2.40
CA ILE A 41 -19.75 -12.33 -0.98
C ILE A 41 -19.95 -13.85 -0.83
N GLU A 42 -20.86 -14.45 -1.60
CA GLU A 42 -21.11 -15.89 -1.60
C GLU A 42 -19.84 -16.68 -1.91
N ARG A 43 -19.11 -16.32 -2.98
CA ARG A 43 -17.88 -17.00 -3.39
C ARG A 43 -16.74 -16.84 -2.38
N ARG A 44 -16.61 -15.66 -1.77
CA ARG A 44 -15.49 -15.36 -0.85
C ARG A 44 -15.68 -15.95 0.54
N LEU A 45 -16.92 -16.01 1.01
CA LEU A 45 -17.24 -16.41 2.39
C LEU A 45 -17.89 -17.79 2.49
N GLY A 46 -18.25 -18.42 1.36
CA GLY A 46 -18.90 -19.72 1.36
C GLY A 46 -20.31 -19.70 1.93
N VAL A 47 -21.00 -18.56 1.84
CA VAL A 47 -22.40 -18.39 2.25
C VAL A 47 -23.31 -18.37 1.03
N ARG A 48 -24.61 -18.58 1.26
CA ARG A 48 -25.69 -18.28 0.29
C ARG A 48 -26.45 -17.05 0.75
N VAL A 49 -26.75 -16.16 -0.19
CA VAL A 49 -27.43 -14.89 0.08
C VAL A 49 -28.69 -14.79 -0.78
N GLY A 50 -29.85 -14.79 -0.13
CA GLY A 50 -31.14 -14.51 -0.76
C GLY A 50 -31.55 -13.07 -0.52
N GLN A 51 -32.09 -12.39 -1.55
CA GLN A 51 -32.68 -11.06 -1.43
C GLN A 51 -34.20 -11.15 -1.53
N ARG A 52 -34.92 -10.50 -0.60
CA ARG A 52 -36.37 -10.31 -0.68
C ARG A 52 -36.74 -8.89 -0.22
N GLY A 53 -37.02 -8.00 -1.17
CA GLY A 53 -37.26 -6.59 -0.85
C GLY A 53 -36.01 -5.95 -0.27
N THR A 54 -36.12 -5.40 0.95
CA THR A 54 -35.00 -4.84 1.74
C THR A 54 -34.32 -5.87 2.65
N GLU A 55 -34.83 -7.10 2.70
CA GLU A 55 -34.27 -8.16 3.54
C GLU A 55 -33.23 -8.99 2.76
N LEU A 56 -32.07 -9.18 3.39
CA LEU A 56 -31.05 -10.14 2.96
C LEU A 56 -31.05 -11.34 3.92
N LEU A 57 -31.24 -12.54 3.38
CA LEU A 57 -31.15 -13.81 4.09
C LEU A 57 -29.80 -14.46 3.82
N LEU A 58 -28.96 -14.53 4.85
CA LEU A 58 -27.61 -15.11 4.79
C LEU A 58 -27.67 -16.52 5.40
N SER A 59 -27.13 -17.53 4.71
CA SER A 59 -27.11 -18.92 5.20
C SER A 59 -25.79 -19.62 4.91
N GLY A 60 -25.30 -20.42 5.85
CA GLY A 60 -23.99 -21.08 5.74
C GLY A 60 -23.40 -21.48 7.10
N PRO A 61 -22.09 -21.71 7.19
CA PRO A 61 -21.39 -21.96 8.45
C PRO A 61 -21.60 -20.80 9.45
N PRO A 62 -21.77 -21.06 10.76
CA PRO A 62 -22.08 -20.03 11.75
C PRO A 62 -21.15 -18.81 11.71
N ASP A 63 -19.83 -19.04 11.68
CA ASP A 63 -18.82 -17.95 11.66
C ASP A 63 -18.88 -17.14 10.36
N ALA A 64 -19.11 -17.81 9.23
CA ALA A 64 -19.22 -17.15 7.93
C ALA A 64 -20.50 -16.31 7.84
N VAL A 65 -21.61 -16.78 8.42
CA VAL A 65 -22.87 -16.03 8.50
C VAL A 65 -22.70 -14.82 9.42
N ALA A 66 -22.11 -14.98 10.61
CA ALA A 66 -21.85 -13.88 11.53
C ALA A 66 -20.93 -12.81 10.90
N PHE A 67 -19.88 -13.24 10.19
CA PHE A 67 -19.02 -12.33 9.44
C PHE A 67 -19.79 -11.61 8.31
N SER A 68 -20.62 -12.33 7.56
CA SER A 68 -21.41 -11.78 6.46
C SER A 68 -22.42 -10.74 6.93
N VAL A 69 -23.05 -10.96 8.09
CA VAL A 69 -23.94 -9.97 8.74
C VAL A 69 -23.17 -8.69 9.00
N ARG A 70 -22.04 -8.77 9.70
CA ARG A 70 -21.20 -7.60 9.99
C ARG A 70 -20.73 -6.88 8.73
N LEU A 71 -20.35 -7.63 7.69
CA LEU A 71 -19.95 -7.07 6.40
C LEU A 71 -21.10 -6.27 5.77
N VAL A 72 -22.30 -6.84 5.69
CA VAL A 72 -23.48 -6.19 5.11
C VAL A 72 -23.83 -4.92 5.88
N GLU A 73 -23.85 -4.97 7.21
CA GLU A 73 -24.13 -3.81 8.06
C GLU A 73 -23.11 -2.67 7.82
N ASN A 74 -21.82 -3.00 7.74
CA ASN A 74 -20.78 -2.01 7.46
C ASN A 74 -20.88 -1.41 6.04
N LEU A 75 -21.24 -2.22 5.03
CA LEU A 75 -21.43 -1.74 3.67
C LEU A 75 -22.70 -0.87 3.54
N GLU A 76 -23.76 -1.20 4.28
CA GLU A 76 -24.97 -0.37 4.38
C GLU A 76 -24.62 1.03 4.90
N GLU A 77 -23.88 1.11 6.02
CA GLU A 77 -23.45 2.38 6.59
C GLU A 77 -22.65 3.24 5.59
N MET A 78 -21.77 2.61 4.80
CA MET A 78 -21.01 3.30 3.76
C MET A 78 -21.90 3.93 2.69
N ILE A 79 -22.88 3.18 2.19
CA ILE A 79 -23.81 3.66 1.17
C ILE A 79 -24.64 4.81 1.75
N ARG A 80 -25.10 4.68 3.00
CA ARG A 80 -25.86 5.73 3.69
C ARG A 80 -25.06 7.00 3.95
N ALA A 81 -23.74 6.89 4.09
CA ALA A 81 -22.83 8.04 4.14
C ALA A 81 -22.62 8.72 2.77
N GLY A 82 -23.36 8.31 1.73
CA GLY A 82 -23.32 8.88 0.38
C GLY A 82 -22.12 8.40 -0.45
N ARG A 83 -21.47 7.30 -0.05
CA ARG A 83 -20.33 6.74 -0.80
C ARG A 83 -20.83 5.71 -1.80
N PRO A 84 -20.50 5.83 -3.10
CA PRO A 84 -20.82 4.80 -4.08
C PRO A 84 -20.09 3.51 -3.72
N LEU A 85 -20.77 2.37 -3.83
CA LEU A 85 -20.19 1.06 -3.57
C LEU A 85 -19.78 0.39 -4.89
N TYR A 86 -18.49 0.10 -5.04
CA TYR A 86 -17.95 -0.66 -6.16
C TYR A 86 -17.53 -2.07 -5.71
N ARG A 87 -17.35 -2.96 -6.68
CA ARG A 87 -16.94 -4.35 -6.43
C ARG A 87 -15.63 -4.44 -5.64
N GLU A 88 -14.68 -3.55 -5.94
CA GLU A 88 -13.39 -3.47 -5.25
C GLU A 88 -13.55 -3.10 -3.77
N ASP A 89 -14.54 -2.27 -3.43
CA ASP A 89 -14.83 -1.88 -2.05
C ASP A 89 -15.34 -3.07 -1.24
N VAL A 90 -16.16 -3.94 -1.85
CA VAL A 90 -16.64 -5.19 -1.22
C VAL A 90 -15.48 -6.16 -0.97
N GLU A 91 -14.58 -6.34 -1.95
CA GLU A 91 -13.38 -7.17 -1.75
C GLU A 91 -12.49 -6.63 -0.64
N GLN A 92 -12.35 -5.31 -0.58
CA GLN A 92 -11.53 -4.67 0.43
C GLN A 92 -12.16 -4.76 1.81
N ALA A 93 -13.48 -4.58 1.92
CA ALA A 93 -14.22 -4.70 3.16
C ALA A 93 -14.09 -6.10 3.78
N ILE A 94 -14.19 -7.15 2.94
CA ILE A 94 -13.95 -8.53 3.36
C ILE A 94 -12.54 -8.70 3.92
N LYS A 95 -11.51 -8.16 3.24
CA LYS A 95 -10.12 -8.25 3.70
C LYS A 95 -9.89 -7.51 5.02
N VAL A 96 -10.46 -6.31 5.15
CA VAL A 96 -10.27 -5.45 6.32
C VAL A 96 -10.96 -6.03 7.56
N LEU A 97 -12.24 -6.37 7.47
CA LEU A 97 -12.97 -6.98 8.58
C LEU A 97 -12.41 -8.36 8.92
N GLY A 98 -11.94 -9.12 7.92
CA GLY A 98 -11.30 -10.42 8.10
C GLY A 98 -10.00 -10.38 8.90
N ARG A 99 -9.36 -9.21 9.00
CA ARG A 99 -8.14 -8.99 9.80
C ARG A 99 -8.41 -8.45 11.20
N GLY A 100 -9.68 -8.41 11.63
CA GLY A 100 -10.06 -8.00 12.98
C GLY A 100 -10.35 -6.50 13.13
N ALA A 101 -10.60 -5.76 12.05
CA ALA A 101 -11.23 -4.44 12.18
C ALA A 101 -12.67 -4.60 12.67
N GLU A 102 -13.07 -3.83 13.68
CA GLU A 102 -14.45 -3.84 14.19
C GLU A 102 -15.40 -3.09 13.26
N SER A 103 -14.96 -1.99 12.65
CA SER A 103 -15.73 -1.24 11.65
C SER A 103 -14.90 -0.87 10.41
N LEU A 104 -15.55 -0.82 9.25
CA LEU A 104 -14.98 -0.20 8.04
C LEU A 104 -14.76 1.30 8.23
N GLN A 105 -15.53 1.96 9.10
CA GLN A 105 -15.33 3.37 9.42
C GLN A 105 -13.95 3.63 10.06
N ASP A 106 -13.43 2.65 10.82
CA ASP A 106 -12.11 2.72 11.43
C ASP A 106 -10.97 2.70 10.42
N VAL A 107 -11.24 2.33 9.17
CA VAL A 107 -10.22 2.17 8.11
C VAL A 107 -10.48 3.10 6.93
N MET A 108 -11.75 3.34 6.60
CA MET A 108 -12.19 4.12 5.46
C MET A 108 -12.42 5.59 5.85
N THR A 109 -11.33 6.31 6.10
CA THR A 109 -11.34 7.76 6.30
C THR A 109 -11.77 8.54 5.05
N THR A 110 -12.13 9.81 5.25
CA THR A 110 -12.28 10.85 4.20
C THR A 110 -11.23 10.67 3.11
N PRO A 111 -11.63 10.69 1.81
CA PRO A 111 -10.69 10.65 0.70
C PRO A 111 -9.51 11.59 0.93
N VAL A 112 -8.29 11.11 0.70
CA VAL A 112 -7.09 11.94 0.75
C VAL A 112 -7.15 12.97 -0.36
N LEU A 113 -7.54 12.53 -1.56
CA LEU A 113 -7.63 13.38 -2.73
C LEU A 113 -8.79 12.92 -3.61
N LYS A 114 -9.55 13.86 -4.16
CA LYS A 114 -10.44 13.59 -5.29
C LYS A 114 -9.64 13.83 -6.56
N SER A 115 -9.28 12.76 -7.27
CA SER A 115 -8.52 12.86 -8.50
C SER A 115 -9.40 13.34 -9.68
N HIS A 116 -8.74 13.72 -10.77
CA HIS A 116 -9.36 13.97 -12.06
C HIS A 116 -10.14 12.72 -12.53
N GLY A 117 -11.34 12.92 -13.09
CA GLY A 117 -12.23 11.82 -13.48
C GLY A 117 -13.07 11.21 -12.34
N ASN A 118 -13.24 11.93 -11.23
CA ASN A 118 -14.10 11.57 -10.09
C ASN A 118 -13.69 10.29 -9.32
N ARG A 119 -12.46 9.81 -9.53
CA ARG A 119 -11.86 8.72 -8.72
C ARG A 119 -11.27 9.28 -7.43
N SER A 120 -11.68 8.75 -6.28
CA SER A 120 -11.13 9.13 -4.99
C SER A 120 -9.91 8.28 -4.63
N ILE A 121 -8.82 8.92 -4.23
CA ILE A 121 -7.67 8.27 -3.61
C ILE A 121 -7.91 8.23 -2.11
N ALA A 122 -8.01 7.02 -1.55
CA ALA A 122 -8.25 6.79 -0.13
C ALA A 122 -7.44 5.59 0.36
N PRO A 123 -7.11 5.53 1.67
CA PRO A 123 -6.56 4.33 2.28
C PRO A 123 -7.48 3.13 2.07
N LYS A 124 -6.88 2.00 1.73
CA LYS A 124 -7.55 0.71 1.54
C LYS A 124 -7.28 -0.25 2.70
N SER A 125 -6.17 -0.12 3.42
CA SER A 125 -5.87 -0.94 4.61
C SER A 125 -5.71 -0.11 5.89
N ILE A 126 -5.77 -0.78 7.05
CA ILE A 126 -5.50 -0.17 8.36
C ILE A 126 -4.10 0.46 8.38
N ALA A 127 -3.10 -0.24 7.84
CA ALA A 127 -1.73 0.28 7.75
C ALA A 127 -1.66 1.54 6.89
N GLN A 128 -2.36 1.56 5.75
CA GLN A 128 -2.46 2.74 4.89
C GLN A 128 -3.14 3.91 5.59
N LYS A 129 -4.19 3.65 6.39
CA LYS A 129 -4.85 4.71 7.18
C LYS A 129 -3.88 5.26 8.23
N ARG A 130 -3.27 4.39 9.03
CA ARG A 130 -2.28 4.78 10.05
C ARG A 130 -1.15 5.60 9.44
N TYR A 131 -0.70 5.23 8.25
CA TYR A 131 0.30 5.98 7.50
C TYR A 131 -0.17 7.37 7.08
N VAL A 132 -1.37 7.50 6.51
CA VAL A 132 -1.95 8.81 6.15
C VAL A 132 -2.15 9.68 7.39
N ASP A 133 -2.61 9.12 8.50
CA ASP A 133 -2.79 9.85 9.76
C ASP A 133 -1.44 10.25 10.37
N ALA A 134 -0.42 9.39 10.29
CA ALA A 134 0.94 9.73 10.68
C ALA A 134 1.47 10.91 9.85
N ILE A 135 1.25 10.90 8.53
CA ILE A 135 1.61 12.02 7.63
C ILE A 135 0.90 13.28 8.09
N ARG A 136 -0.36 13.25 8.52
CA ARG A 136 -1.02 14.46 9.04
C ARG A 136 -0.37 14.97 10.33
N ALA A 137 -0.04 14.07 11.24
CA ALA A 137 0.38 14.41 12.59
C ALA A 137 1.87 14.74 12.78
N HIS A 138 2.77 14.27 11.90
CA HIS A 138 4.24 14.34 12.12
C HIS A 138 4.96 15.06 10.98
N ASP A 139 5.95 15.88 11.30
CA ASP A 139 6.72 16.63 10.29
C ASP A 139 7.57 15.71 9.40
N ILE A 140 8.03 14.59 9.93
CA ILE A 140 8.76 13.57 9.15
C ILE A 140 8.08 12.22 9.33
N VAL A 141 7.79 11.52 8.24
CA VAL A 141 7.22 10.17 8.28
C VAL A 141 7.98 9.21 7.39
N PHE A 142 8.32 8.05 7.95
CA PHE A 142 8.90 6.93 7.21
C PHE A 142 7.82 5.90 6.87
N GLY A 143 7.55 5.70 5.59
CA GLY A 143 6.71 4.61 5.08
C GLY A 143 7.58 3.46 4.59
N ILE A 144 7.67 2.38 5.36
CA ILE A 144 8.60 1.27 5.09
C ILE A 144 7.82 0.00 4.81
N GLY A 145 8.08 -0.66 3.68
CA GLY A 145 7.57 -2.01 3.43
C GLY A 145 7.47 -2.36 1.94
N PRO A 146 6.83 -3.48 1.59
CA PRO A 146 6.88 -4.06 0.25
C PRO A 146 6.37 -3.15 -0.88
N ALA A 147 6.80 -3.44 -2.11
CA ALA A 147 6.26 -2.81 -3.31
C ALA A 147 4.76 -3.14 -3.51
N GLY A 148 3.96 -2.15 -3.90
CA GLY A 148 2.51 -2.32 -4.09
C GLY A 148 1.66 -2.15 -2.83
N THR A 149 2.24 -1.74 -1.71
CA THR A 149 1.53 -1.35 -0.48
C THR A 149 0.95 0.08 -0.53
N GLY A 150 1.25 0.84 -1.58
CA GLY A 150 0.73 2.19 -1.80
C GLY A 150 1.46 3.31 -1.05
N LYS A 151 2.58 3.02 -0.38
CA LYS A 151 3.37 3.99 0.42
C LYS A 151 3.72 5.29 -0.34
N THR A 152 4.29 5.19 -1.53
CA THR A 152 4.67 6.36 -2.35
C THR A 152 3.45 7.05 -2.94
N TYR A 153 2.50 6.27 -3.45
CA TYR A 153 1.27 6.79 -4.05
C TYR A 153 0.41 7.59 -3.06
N LEU A 154 0.24 7.09 -1.83
CA LEU A 154 -0.48 7.80 -0.77
C LEU A 154 0.29 9.04 -0.27
N ALA A 155 1.62 8.98 -0.19
CA ALA A 155 2.43 10.15 0.14
C ALA A 155 2.26 11.27 -0.88
N MET A 156 2.29 10.93 -2.16
CA MET A 156 2.08 11.89 -3.25
C MET A 156 0.66 12.45 -3.24
N ALA A 157 -0.37 11.62 -3.00
CA ALA A 157 -1.74 12.10 -2.86
C ALA A 157 -1.87 13.09 -1.69
N MET A 158 -1.20 12.83 -0.56
CA MET A 158 -1.12 13.75 0.58
C MET A 158 -0.40 15.05 0.23
N ALA A 159 0.71 14.99 -0.53
CA ALA A 159 1.43 16.18 -0.97
C ALA A 159 0.56 17.08 -1.85
N VAL A 160 -0.16 16.50 -2.81
CA VAL A 160 -1.10 17.22 -3.67
C VAL A 160 -2.24 17.82 -2.86
N ALA A 161 -2.81 17.08 -1.90
CA ALA A 161 -3.85 17.61 -1.01
C ALA A 161 -3.34 18.81 -0.19
N PHE A 162 -2.14 18.71 0.39
CA PHE A 162 -1.53 19.81 1.15
C PHE A 162 -1.27 21.05 0.29
N LEU A 163 -0.87 20.88 -0.97
CA LEU A 163 -0.70 21.97 -1.92
C LEU A 163 -2.06 22.63 -2.26
N GLN A 164 -3.09 21.83 -2.54
CA GLN A 164 -4.44 22.33 -2.85
C GLN A 164 -5.08 23.08 -1.67
N GLU A 165 -4.85 22.58 -0.45
CA GLU A 165 -5.29 23.20 0.81
C GLU A 165 -4.42 24.39 1.23
N ARG A 166 -3.40 24.76 0.43
CA ARG A 166 -2.44 25.85 0.71
C ARG A 166 -1.67 25.70 2.02
N LYS A 167 -1.52 24.46 2.52
CA LYS A 167 -0.69 24.15 3.69
C LYS A 167 0.80 24.20 3.39
N VAL A 168 1.16 23.97 2.12
CA VAL A 168 2.52 24.13 1.59
C VAL A 168 2.46 24.94 0.30
N LYS A 169 3.58 25.55 -0.09
CA LYS A 169 3.70 26.33 -1.32
C LYS A 169 4.23 25.52 -2.49
N ARG A 170 4.93 24.40 -2.22
CA ARG A 170 5.56 23.55 -3.25
C ARG A 170 5.65 22.09 -2.84
N ILE A 171 5.77 21.22 -3.82
CA ILE A 171 6.04 19.79 -3.66
C ILE A 171 7.41 19.49 -4.25
N ILE A 172 8.23 18.70 -3.55
CA ILE A 172 9.53 18.26 -4.02
C ILE A 172 9.58 16.73 -3.96
N LEU A 173 9.70 16.09 -5.11
CA LEU A 173 9.82 14.64 -5.26
C LEU A 173 11.27 14.30 -5.59
N ALA A 174 11.93 13.59 -4.68
CA ALA A 174 13.32 13.19 -4.79
C ALA A 174 13.44 11.68 -4.86
N ARG A 175 14.35 11.18 -5.71
CA ARG A 175 14.73 9.76 -5.78
C ARG A 175 16.26 9.65 -5.85
N PRO A 176 16.91 8.72 -5.13
CA PRO A 176 18.34 8.48 -5.31
C PRO A 176 18.59 7.92 -6.72
N ALA A 177 19.68 8.36 -7.35
CA ALA A 177 20.15 7.73 -8.59
C ALA A 177 20.90 6.46 -8.21
N VAL A 178 20.42 5.31 -8.71
CA VAL A 178 20.97 4.00 -8.41
C VAL A 178 21.08 3.23 -9.71
N GLU A 179 22.24 2.68 -9.98
CA GLU A 179 22.50 1.89 -11.18
C GLU A 179 21.93 0.48 -10.98
N ALA A 180 20.60 0.35 -11.01
CA ALA A 180 19.94 -0.95 -10.95
C ALA A 180 20.02 -1.62 -12.33
N GLY A 181 21.05 -2.45 -12.54
CA GLY A 181 21.17 -3.34 -13.69
C GLY A 181 21.84 -2.76 -14.94
N GLU A 182 21.72 -1.46 -15.20
CA GLU A 182 22.42 -0.77 -16.30
C GLU A 182 23.25 0.40 -15.77
N LYS A 183 24.53 0.51 -16.17
CA LYS A 183 25.36 1.64 -15.74
C LYS A 183 24.80 2.93 -16.32
N LEU A 184 24.65 3.97 -15.51
CA LEU A 184 24.11 5.27 -15.92
C LEU A 184 24.87 5.87 -17.13
N GLY A 185 26.13 5.45 -17.30
CA GLY A 185 26.97 5.80 -18.44
C GLY A 185 26.47 5.36 -19.83
N PHE A 186 25.57 4.37 -19.95
CA PHE A 186 25.14 3.81 -21.24
C PHE A 186 23.90 4.48 -21.86
N LEU A 187 23.15 5.29 -21.10
CA LEU A 187 22.03 6.03 -21.67
C LEU A 187 22.55 7.22 -22.50
N PRO A 188 22.13 7.39 -23.77
CA PRO A 188 22.50 8.56 -24.56
C PRO A 188 21.84 9.83 -24.00
N GLY A 189 22.45 10.98 -24.21
CA GLY A 189 21.90 12.28 -23.78
C GLY A 189 22.67 12.98 -22.68
N ASP A 190 22.14 14.12 -22.24
CA ASP A 190 22.67 14.90 -21.11
C ASP A 190 22.40 14.22 -19.74
N LEU A 191 22.98 14.74 -18.66
CA LEU A 191 22.80 14.14 -17.33
C LEU A 191 21.32 14.10 -16.88
N ALA A 192 20.50 15.05 -17.33
CA ALA A 192 19.07 15.07 -17.00
C ALA A 192 18.32 13.99 -17.77
N GLU A 193 18.59 13.83 -19.07
CA GLU A 193 18.02 12.78 -19.92
C GLU A 193 18.35 11.37 -19.41
N LYS A 194 19.56 11.17 -18.87
CA LYS A 194 19.98 9.88 -18.29
C LYS A 194 19.27 9.52 -16.98
N VAL A 195 18.85 10.51 -16.19
CA VAL A 195 18.19 10.27 -14.89
C VAL A 195 16.66 10.26 -15.02
N ASN A 196 16.13 10.85 -16.09
CA ASN A 196 14.69 10.94 -16.36
C ASN A 196 13.94 9.58 -16.30
N PRO A 197 14.47 8.46 -16.84
CA PRO A 197 13.79 7.16 -16.75
C PRO A 197 13.48 6.72 -15.30
N TYR A 198 14.37 7.04 -14.36
CA TYR A 198 14.18 6.71 -12.94
C TYR A 198 13.15 7.60 -12.25
N LEU A 199 12.90 8.79 -12.79
CA LEU A 199 11.92 9.73 -12.25
C LEU A 199 10.53 9.56 -12.88
N ARG A 200 10.44 8.89 -14.04
CA ARG A 200 9.20 8.68 -14.78
C ARG A 200 8.02 8.16 -13.95
N PRO A 201 8.18 7.16 -13.06
CA PRO A 201 7.06 6.71 -12.22
C PRO A 201 6.44 7.81 -11.33
N LEU A 202 7.23 8.82 -10.93
CA LEU A 202 6.74 9.96 -10.16
C LEU A 202 5.93 10.93 -11.05
N TYR A 203 6.32 11.10 -12.31
CA TYR A 203 5.53 11.88 -13.28
C TYR A 203 4.20 11.20 -13.58
N ASP A 204 4.22 9.88 -13.82
CA ASP A 204 3.01 9.10 -14.11
C ASP A 204 2.02 9.18 -12.93
N ALA A 205 2.50 9.00 -11.70
CA ALA A 205 1.66 9.09 -10.51
C ALA A 205 1.08 10.51 -10.27
N LEU A 206 1.77 11.59 -10.69
CA LEU A 206 1.19 12.94 -10.64
C LEU A 206 0.04 13.10 -11.63
N ASN A 207 0.18 12.57 -12.85
CA ASN A 207 -0.87 12.61 -13.88
C ASN A 207 -2.10 11.79 -13.48
N ASP A 208 -1.93 10.77 -12.63
CA ASP A 208 -3.04 10.03 -12.02
C ASP A 208 -3.80 10.82 -10.96
N MET A 209 -3.21 11.90 -10.41
CA MET A 209 -3.75 12.69 -9.29
C MET A 209 -4.35 14.03 -9.71
N MET A 210 -3.91 14.56 -10.85
CA MET A 210 -4.39 15.83 -11.41
C MET A 210 -4.34 15.79 -12.93
N ALA A 211 -5.11 16.66 -13.59
CA ALA A 211 -5.08 16.79 -15.05
C ALA A 211 -3.64 17.00 -15.55
N ALA A 212 -3.25 16.31 -16.63
CA ALA A 212 -1.87 16.29 -17.12
C ALA A 212 -1.35 17.70 -17.45
N GLU A 213 -2.19 18.55 -18.03
CA GLU A 213 -1.85 19.94 -18.35
C GLU A 213 -1.57 20.76 -17.08
N ARG A 214 -2.32 20.49 -16.00
CA ARG A 214 -2.10 21.13 -14.70
C ARG A 214 -0.82 20.63 -14.05
N ALA A 215 -0.55 19.32 -14.08
CA ALA A 215 0.71 18.76 -13.57
C ALA A 215 1.91 19.40 -14.29
N ALA A 216 1.89 19.41 -15.63
CA ALA A 216 2.94 20.01 -16.45
C ALA A 216 3.15 21.49 -16.12
N SER A 217 2.07 22.27 -16.00
CA SER A 217 2.16 23.69 -15.64
C SER A 217 2.78 23.92 -14.26
N LEU A 218 2.42 23.13 -13.25
CA LEU A 218 3.01 23.24 -11.91
C LEU A 218 4.49 22.87 -11.89
N ILE A 219 4.90 21.93 -12.74
CA ILE A 219 6.30 21.51 -12.89
C ILE A 219 7.10 22.62 -13.57
N GLU A 220 6.59 23.19 -14.66
CA GLU A 220 7.24 24.30 -15.37
C GLU A 220 7.40 25.54 -14.48
N GLN A 221 6.42 25.82 -13.61
CA GLN A 221 6.48 26.91 -12.64
C GLN A 221 7.40 26.62 -11.43
N GLY A 222 7.94 25.40 -11.30
CA GLY A 222 8.73 24.99 -10.14
C GLY A 222 7.92 24.83 -8.84
N VAL A 223 6.59 24.80 -8.92
CA VAL A 223 5.72 24.50 -7.77
C VAL A 223 5.79 23.01 -7.44
N VAL A 224 5.94 22.16 -8.44
CA VAL A 224 6.22 20.72 -8.27
C VAL A 224 7.59 20.43 -8.88
N GLU A 225 8.57 20.11 -8.04
CA GLU A 225 9.91 19.74 -8.49
C GLU A 225 10.06 18.22 -8.45
N VAL A 226 10.48 17.60 -9.56
CA VAL A 226 10.87 16.19 -9.61
C VAL A 226 12.35 16.13 -9.95
N ALA A 227 13.18 15.66 -9.01
CA ALA A 227 14.64 15.79 -9.14
C ALA A 227 15.42 14.64 -8.49
N PRO A 228 16.67 14.39 -8.91
CA PRO A 228 17.56 13.47 -8.23
C PRO A 228 17.90 13.96 -6.81
N LEU A 229 18.11 13.04 -5.87
CA LEU A 229 18.45 13.36 -4.47
C LEU A 229 19.66 14.32 -4.34
N ALA A 230 20.63 14.24 -5.24
CA ALA A 230 21.82 15.10 -5.23
C ALA A 230 21.48 16.61 -5.28
N PHE A 231 20.35 16.98 -5.89
CA PHE A 231 19.89 18.36 -6.05
C PHE A 231 19.37 18.95 -4.73
N MET A 232 19.21 18.13 -3.68
CA MET A 232 18.82 18.61 -2.35
C MET A 232 19.99 19.22 -1.57
N ARG A 233 21.23 19.00 -2.02
CA ARG A 233 22.44 19.47 -1.33
C ARG A 233 22.46 21.00 -1.25
N GLY A 234 22.75 21.53 -0.06
CA GLY A 234 22.86 22.97 0.17
C GLY A 234 21.53 23.73 0.19
N ARG A 235 20.39 23.04 0.08
CA ARG A 235 19.06 23.67 0.15
C ARG A 235 18.52 23.70 1.57
N THR A 236 17.62 24.65 1.82
CA THR A 236 16.70 24.61 2.96
C THR A 236 15.29 24.59 2.39
N LEU A 237 14.55 23.54 2.69
CA LEU A 237 13.25 23.26 2.10
C LEU A 237 12.17 23.78 3.05
N ASN A 238 11.90 25.09 3.00
CA ASN A 238 10.79 25.72 3.71
C ASN A 238 9.49 25.68 2.89
N ASP A 239 8.35 25.73 3.59
CA ASP A 239 6.99 25.75 3.04
C ASP A 239 6.75 24.66 1.99
N ALA A 240 7.31 23.46 2.19
CA ALA A 240 7.38 22.41 1.18
C ALA A 240 6.88 21.06 1.69
N PHE A 241 6.20 20.31 0.83
CA PHE A 241 5.99 18.87 1.04
C PHE A 241 7.05 18.10 0.24
N VAL A 242 7.94 17.41 0.94
CA VAL A 242 9.10 16.73 0.35
C VAL A 242 8.90 15.23 0.45
N ILE A 243 9.07 14.51 -0.66
CA ILE A 243 9.01 13.05 -0.70
C ILE A 243 10.37 12.53 -1.17
N LEU A 244 10.97 11.63 -0.38
CA LEU A 244 12.13 10.85 -0.80
C LEU A 244 11.68 9.41 -1.07
N ASP A 245 11.60 9.05 -2.34
CA ASP A 245 11.22 7.71 -2.79
C ASP A 245 12.42 6.78 -3.00
N GLU A 246 12.20 5.48 -2.91
CA GLU A 246 13.24 4.43 -2.90
C GLU A 246 14.38 4.70 -1.93
N ALA A 247 14.04 5.17 -0.74
CA ALA A 247 15.01 5.60 0.26
C ALA A 247 15.93 4.47 0.74
N GLN A 248 15.57 3.20 0.54
CA GLN A 248 16.45 2.07 0.83
C GLN A 248 17.78 2.13 0.08
N ASN A 249 17.78 2.81 -1.07
CA ASN A 249 18.95 3.00 -1.92
C ASN A 249 19.73 4.29 -1.62
N THR A 250 19.51 4.90 -0.45
CA THR A 250 20.36 5.98 0.06
C THR A 250 21.48 5.44 0.94
N THR A 251 22.64 6.08 0.93
CA THR A 251 23.65 5.87 1.98
C THR A 251 23.28 6.62 3.26
N VAL A 252 23.97 6.31 4.37
CA VAL A 252 23.79 7.01 5.65
C VAL A 252 24.04 8.52 5.50
N GLU A 253 25.07 8.91 4.74
CA GLU A 253 25.42 10.30 4.48
C GLU A 253 24.35 11.01 3.66
N GLN A 254 23.78 10.33 2.65
CA GLN A 254 22.71 10.88 1.82
C GLN A 254 21.41 11.07 2.62
N MET A 255 21.04 10.09 3.46
CA MET A 255 19.88 10.20 4.35
C MET A 255 20.05 11.34 5.35
N LYS A 256 21.22 11.44 5.99
CA LYS A 256 21.54 12.56 6.90
C LYS A 256 21.51 13.90 6.16
N MET A 257 22.09 13.96 4.95
CA MET A 257 22.06 15.16 4.11
C MET A 257 20.61 15.59 3.85
N PHE A 258 19.76 14.67 3.40
CA PHE A 258 18.35 14.93 3.11
C PHE A 258 17.57 15.43 4.33
N LEU A 259 17.60 14.70 5.44
CA LEU A 259 16.82 15.04 6.64
C LEU A 259 17.20 16.40 7.22
N THR A 260 18.47 16.80 7.10
CA THR A 260 18.93 18.13 7.56
C THR A 260 18.57 19.28 6.61
N ARG A 261 17.91 19.02 5.47
CA ARG A 261 17.40 20.09 4.57
C ARG A 261 15.98 20.52 4.91
N ILE A 262 15.26 19.75 5.74
CA ILE A 262 13.85 20.03 6.05
C ILE A 262 13.78 21.32 6.89
N GLY A 263 13.07 22.32 6.36
CA GLY A 263 12.93 23.64 6.95
C GLY A 263 11.59 23.83 7.67
N TYR A 264 11.28 25.08 8.02
CA TYR A 264 10.02 25.43 8.68
C TYR A 264 8.81 25.27 7.76
N ASN A 265 7.65 24.98 8.37
CA ASN A 265 6.37 24.77 7.68
C ASN A 265 6.44 23.73 6.56
N SER A 266 7.31 22.73 6.74
CA SER A 266 7.53 21.69 5.75
C SER A 266 7.22 20.34 6.34
N LYS A 267 6.90 19.41 5.45
CA LYS A 267 6.68 18.02 5.79
C LYS A 267 7.54 17.14 4.90
N ALA A 268 8.13 16.09 5.46
CA ALA A 268 8.93 15.13 4.74
C ALA A 268 8.34 13.73 4.86
N VAL A 269 8.20 13.03 3.74
CA VAL A 269 7.82 11.63 3.72
C VAL A 269 8.91 10.83 3.03
N VAL A 270 9.45 9.83 3.73
CA VAL A 270 10.53 8.97 3.23
C VAL A 270 9.94 7.59 2.99
N THR A 271 9.91 7.14 1.74
CA THR A 271 9.34 5.85 1.35
C THR A 271 10.43 4.89 0.89
N GLY A 272 10.32 3.62 1.27
CA GLY A 272 11.25 2.62 0.79
C GLY A 272 10.91 1.19 1.22
N ASP A 273 11.63 0.24 0.66
CA ASP A 273 11.54 -1.18 1.00
C ASP A 273 12.91 -1.67 1.46
N VAL A 274 13.06 -1.92 2.77
CA VAL A 274 14.34 -2.35 3.32
C VAL A 274 14.80 -3.73 2.81
N THR A 275 13.94 -4.50 2.14
CA THR A 275 14.29 -5.80 1.54
C THR A 275 14.90 -5.67 0.14
N GLN A 276 14.71 -4.54 -0.55
CA GLN A 276 15.13 -4.31 -1.94
C GLN A 276 16.27 -3.28 -2.03
N VAL A 277 17.40 -3.58 -1.36
CA VAL A 277 18.57 -2.66 -1.33
C VAL A 277 19.46 -2.92 -2.54
N ASP A 278 19.51 -1.97 -3.46
CA ASP A 278 20.32 -1.99 -4.69
C ASP A 278 21.67 -1.26 -4.54
N LEU A 279 22.11 -1.02 -3.30
CA LEU A 279 23.39 -0.37 -3.02
C LEU A 279 24.56 -1.29 -3.35
N PRO A 280 25.71 -0.74 -3.81
CA PRO A 280 26.93 -1.52 -3.98
C PRO A 280 27.33 -2.26 -2.69
N THR A 281 27.87 -3.47 -2.87
CA THR A 281 28.28 -4.35 -1.77
C THR A 281 29.15 -3.62 -0.75
N GLY A 282 28.80 -3.76 0.54
CA GLY A 282 29.52 -3.15 1.66
C GLY A 282 29.01 -1.78 2.11
N LYS A 283 28.06 -1.15 1.39
CA LYS A 283 27.42 0.09 1.85
C LYS A 283 26.17 -0.21 2.69
N ALA A 284 26.08 0.42 3.86
CA ALA A 284 24.89 0.36 4.70
C ALA A 284 23.77 1.25 4.15
N SER A 285 22.54 0.73 4.13
CA SER A 285 21.35 1.51 3.77
C SER A 285 21.06 2.59 4.81
N GLY A 286 20.94 3.83 4.34
CA GLY A 286 20.57 5.00 5.13
C GLY A 286 19.18 4.87 5.74
N LEU A 287 18.24 4.23 5.03
CA LEU A 287 16.88 3.99 5.53
C LEU A 287 16.90 3.05 6.76
N ARG A 288 17.55 1.89 6.65
CA ARG A 288 17.69 0.95 7.78
C ARG A 288 18.40 1.61 8.96
N HIS A 289 19.43 2.41 8.68
CA HIS A 289 20.16 3.13 9.72
C HIS A 289 19.28 4.18 10.43
N ALA A 290 18.56 5.01 9.67
CA ALA A 290 17.65 6.02 10.19
C ALA A 290 16.52 5.41 11.03
N GLN A 291 15.95 4.29 10.58
CA GLN A 291 14.94 3.56 11.33
C GLN A 291 15.43 3.12 12.71
N ARG A 292 16.72 2.81 12.88
CA ARG A 292 17.27 2.43 14.18
C ARG A 292 17.49 3.64 15.09
N ILE A 293 18.03 4.74 14.56
CA ILE A 293 18.51 5.86 15.38
C ILE A 293 17.47 6.96 15.63
N LEU A 294 16.44 7.07 14.77
CA LEU A 294 15.45 8.16 14.84
C LEU A 294 14.11 7.75 15.46
N ARG A 295 13.94 6.47 15.84
CA ARG A 295 12.68 5.90 16.35
C ARG A 295 12.08 6.64 17.55
N ASN A 296 12.92 7.26 18.39
CA ASN A 296 12.49 7.89 19.64
C ASN A 296 12.48 9.42 19.57
N ILE A 297 12.55 10.00 18.37
CA ILE A 297 12.52 11.46 18.19
C ILE A 297 11.07 11.91 18.00
N GLU A 298 10.61 12.83 18.85
CA GLU A 298 9.30 13.45 18.73
C GLU A 298 9.15 14.18 17.39
N GLY A 299 7.98 14.08 16.76
CA GLY A 299 7.72 14.65 15.44
C GLY A 299 8.19 13.77 14.27
N ILE A 300 8.80 12.60 14.53
CA ILE A 300 9.12 11.60 13.51
C ILE A 300 8.23 10.36 13.67
N GLY A 301 7.41 10.08 12.66
CA GLY A 301 6.55 8.90 12.59
C GLY A 301 7.18 7.75 11.77
N PHE A 302 6.96 6.51 12.20
CA PHE A 302 7.30 5.31 11.43
C PHE A 302 6.03 4.50 11.15
N SER A 303 5.78 4.18 9.88
CA SER A 303 4.67 3.34 9.42
C SER A 303 5.23 2.17 8.65
N GLU A 304 5.09 0.98 9.24
CA GLU A 304 5.55 -0.28 8.66
C GLU A 304 4.39 -0.97 7.93
N PHE A 305 4.65 -1.38 6.69
CA PHE A 305 3.75 -2.16 5.85
C PHE A 305 4.30 -3.57 5.68
N SER A 306 3.40 -4.51 5.43
CA SER A 306 3.74 -5.92 5.19
C SER A 306 3.12 -6.42 3.89
N ASP A 307 3.39 -7.66 3.50
CA ASP A 307 2.83 -8.27 2.29
C ASP A 307 1.31 -8.31 2.30
N VAL A 308 0.72 -8.36 3.49
CA VAL A 308 -0.74 -8.34 3.64
C VAL A 308 -1.31 -6.98 3.20
N ASP A 309 -0.54 -5.89 3.21
CA ASP A 309 -0.98 -4.56 2.79
C ASP A 309 -0.86 -4.32 1.27
N VAL A 310 -0.36 -5.30 0.51
CA VAL A 310 -0.20 -5.20 -0.93
C VAL A 310 -1.56 -5.23 -1.62
N VAL A 311 -1.90 -4.11 -2.28
CA VAL A 311 -3.12 -3.97 -3.06
C VAL A 311 -2.76 -3.97 -4.53
N ARG A 312 -2.76 -5.16 -5.15
CA ARG A 312 -2.53 -5.36 -6.59
C ARG A 312 -3.76 -5.97 -7.24
N HIS A 313 -3.84 -5.82 -8.57
CA HIS A 313 -4.86 -6.49 -9.36
C HIS A 313 -4.81 -8.02 -9.13
N PRO A 314 -5.95 -8.72 -8.98
CA PRO A 314 -5.96 -10.16 -8.67
C PRO A 314 -5.12 -11.00 -9.63
N LEU A 315 -5.19 -10.72 -10.94
CA LEU A 315 -4.36 -11.42 -11.94
C LEU A 315 -2.85 -11.24 -11.70
N VAL A 316 -2.41 -10.04 -11.30
CA VAL A 316 -1.00 -9.78 -11.00
C VAL A 316 -0.56 -10.56 -9.77
N GLN A 317 -1.44 -10.72 -8.76
CA GLN A 317 -1.15 -11.58 -7.60
C GLN A 317 -0.98 -13.04 -8.02
N GLU A 318 -1.83 -13.55 -8.91
CA GLU A 318 -1.70 -14.92 -9.42
C GLU A 318 -0.43 -15.15 -10.24
N VAL A 319 -0.01 -14.15 -11.03
CA VAL A 319 1.28 -14.18 -11.74
C VAL A 319 2.43 -14.25 -10.73
N ILE A 320 2.47 -13.39 -9.70
CA ILE A 320 3.53 -13.40 -8.68
C ILE A 320 3.62 -14.77 -8.00
N LYS A 321 2.48 -15.32 -7.55
CA LYS A 321 2.43 -16.65 -6.93
C LYS A 321 2.91 -17.77 -7.86
N ALA A 322 2.74 -17.62 -9.17
CA ALA A 322 3.23 -18.61 -10.14
C ALA A 322 4.76 -18.59 -10.22
N TYR A 323 5.38 -17.40 -10.22
CA TYR A 323 6.83 -17.24 -10.18
C TYR A 323 7.43 -17.69 -8.85
N GLU A 324 6.84 -17.30 -7.71
CA GLU A 324 7.31 -17.73 -6.38
C GLU A 324 7.31 -19.26 -6.24
N ARG A 325 6.30 -19.95 -6.79
CA ARG A 325 6.26 -21.42 -6.81
C ARG A 325 7.36 -22.02 -7.68
N ALA A 326 7.68 -21.41 -8.81
CA ALA A 326 8.73 -21.87 -9.71
C ALA A 326 10.12 -21.66 -9.09
N ASP A 327 10.36 -20.49 -8.48
CA ASP A 327 11.62 -20.16 -7.82
C ASP A 327 11.85 -21.06 -6.60
N ALA A 328 10.84 -21.27 -5.75
CA ALA A 328 10.93 -22.19 -4.61
C ALA A 328 11.20 -23.64 -5.05
N ALA A 329 10.58 -24.10 -6.14
CA ALA A 329 10.85 -25.43 -6.69
C ALA A 329 12.28 -25.55 -7.24
N ARG A 330 12.80 -24.48 -7.84
CA ARG A 330 14.18 -24.41 -8.33
C ARG A 330 15.18 -24.42 -7.19
N GLU A 331 14.99 -23.61 -6.14
CA GLU A 331 15.84 -23.59 -4.96
C GLU A 331 15.87 -24.95 -4.26
N GLN A 332 14.73 -25.64 -4.16
CA GLN A 332 14.66 -26.99 -3.60
C GLN A 332 15.40 -28.02 -4.47
N ALA A 333 15.31 -27.91 -5.80
CA ALA A 333 16.04 -28.78 -6.72
C ALA A 333 17.56 -28.53 -6.66
N GLU A 334 17.99 -27.27 -6.57
CA GLU A 334 19.40 -26.89 -6.41
C GLU A 334 19.96 -27.34 -5.05
N ALA A 335 19.18 -27.23 -3.96
CA ALA A 335 19.55 -27.74 -2.64
C ALA A 335 19.62 -29.27 -2.59
N ALA A 336 18.76 -29.98 -3.33
CA ALA A 336 18.80 -31.44 -3.44
C ALA A 336 19.96 -31.95 -4.33
N ALA A 337 20.47 -31.11 -5.24
CA ALA A 337 21.58 -31.42 -6.13
C ALA A 337 22.97 -31.05 -5.55
N ALA A 338 23.03 -30.34 -4.41
CA ALA A 338 24.28 -30.00 -3.75
C ALA A 338 24.96 -31.26 -3.17
N PRO A 339 26.19 -31.61 -3.59
CA PRO A 339 26.90 -32.77 -3.05
C PRO A 339 27.23 -32.55 -1.57
N ALA A 340 27.02 -33.58 -0.75
CA ALA A 340 27.42 -33.60 0.66
C ALA A 340 28.93 -33.31 0.76
N ALA A 341 29.29 -32.11 1.19
CA ALA A 341 30.68 -31.73 1.38
C ALA A 341 31.34 -32.70 2.36
N ALA A 342 32.49 -33.22 1.93
CA ALA A 342 33.25 -34.30 2.53
C ALA A 342 33.47 -34.12 4.04
N ALA A 343 33.23 -35.21 4.79
CA ALA A 343 33.66 -35.34 6.17
C ALA A 343 35.19 -35.11 6.26
N PRO A 344 35.69 -34.34 7.25
CA PRO A 344 37.11 -34.17 7.43
C PRO A 344 37.73 -35.52 7.79
N ALA A 345 38.76 -35.91 7.05
CA ALA A 345 39.58 -37.08 7.37
C ALA A 345 40.18 -36.90 8.77
N ALA A 346 39.95 -37.88 9.65
CA ALA A 346 40.62 -37.95 10.93
C ALA A 346 42.10 -38.29 10.69
N GLU A 347 42.99 -37.35 11.00
CA GLU A 347 44.42 -37.63 11.15
C GLU A 347 44.67 -38.36 12.48
N VAL A 348 45.46 -39.43 12.42
CA VAL A 348 45.93 -40.28 13.53
C VAL A 348 47.38 -39.95 13.82
#